data_AF-A0AAW8L0R7-F1
#
_entry.id   AF-A0AAW8L0R7-F1
#
_cell.length_a   1.000
_cell.length_b   1.000
_cell.length_c   1.000
_cell.angle_alpha   90.00
_cell.angle_beta   90.00
_cell.angle_gamma   90.00
#
_symmetry.space_group_name_H-M   'P 1'
#
loop_
_entity.id
_entity.type
_entity.pdbx_description
1 polymer ?
#
loop_
_entity_poly.entity_id
_entity_poly.type
_entity_poly.pdbx_seq_one_letter_code
_entity_poly.pdbx_strand_id
1 'polypeptide(L)'
;QGADARKYLGEDHTRIVGKHELMDYIKSDYYTGGLIDELGGQIHPLALNRGLIYGFCQNGGTVYEQTEVLSIEEKADGIYVQTANA
;
A
#
# COMPACT_ATOMS: atom_id res chain seq x y z
N GLN A 1 17.67 4.90 7.07
CA GLN A 1 17.34 3.63 6.37
C GLN A 1 16.42 3.84 5.18
N GLY A 2 15.37 4.69 5.22
CA GLY A 2 14.51 4.95 4.04
C GLY A 2 15.18 5.66 2.86
N ALA A 3 16.15 6.57 3.10
CA ALA A 3 16.91 7.23 2.03
C ALA A 3 17.82 6.26 1.24
N ASP A 4 18.16 5.11 1.83
CA ASP A 4 19.00 4.08 1.20
C ASP A 4 18.19 3.24 0.19
N ALA A 5 16.89 3.04 0.47
CA ALA A 5 16.00 2.28 -0.41
C ALA A 5 15.77 2.96 -1.77
N ARG A 6 15.58 4.28 -1.81
CA ARG A 6 15.40 5.02 -3.08
C ARG A 6 16.63 4.92 -3.97
N LYS A 7 17.82 5.12 -3.38
CA LYS A 7 19.10 4.96 -4.07
C LYS A 7 19.31 3.53 -4.56
N TYR A 8 18.99 2.54 -3.73
CA TYR A 8 19.06 1.12 -4.10
C TYR A 8 18.14 0.78 -5.28
N LEU A 9 16.95 1.38 -5.34
CA LEU A 9 15.96 1.19 -6.41
C LEU A 9 16.23 2.07 -7.65
N GLY A 10 17.29 2.88 -7.65
CA GLY A 10 17.61 3.79 -8.76
C GLY A 10 16.58 4.92 -8.94
N GLU A 11 15.91 5.32 -7.86
CA GLU A 11 14.89 6.36 -7.86
C GLU A 11 15.52 7.74 -7.58
N ASP A 12 15.38 8.67 -8.51
CA ASP A 12 16.01 10.00 -8.52
C ASP A 12 15.04 11.18 -8.75
N HIS A 13 13.73 10.96 -8.64
CA HIS A 13 12.66 11.94 -8.87
C HIS A 13 12.29 12.71 -7.59
N THR A 14 13.30 12.96 -6.75
CA THR A 14 13.15 13.77 -5.55
C THR A 14 14.03 15.01 -5.62
N ARG A 15 13.51 16.14 -5.15
CA ARG A 15 14.22 17.42 -5.22
C ARG A 15 14.09 18.19 -3.92
N ILE A 16 15.22 18.65 -3.40
CA ILE A 16 15.27 19.55 -2.25
C ILE A 16 14.83 20.95 -2.69
N VAL A 17 13.91 21.56 -1.94
CA VAL A 17 13.37 22.90 -2.21
C VAL A 17 13.54 23.81 -1.02
N GLY A 18 13.83 25.09 -1.29
CA GLY A 18 13.85 26.13 -0.27
C GLY A 18 12.45 26.63 0.10
N LYS A 19 12.35 27.46 1.15
CA LYS A 19 11.09 28.10 1.58
C LYS A 19 10.30 28.74 0.44
N HIS A 20 10.98 29.51 -0.42
CA HIS A 20 10.32 30.25 -1.50
C HIS A 20 9.64 29.32 -2.50
N GLU A 21 10.34 28.27 -2.96
CA GLU A 21 9.81 27.29 -3.90
C GLU A 21 8.68 26.45 -3.29
N LEU A 22 8.78 26.10 -1.99
CA LEU A 22 7.75 25.31 -1.32
C LEU A 22 6.41 26.06 -1.16
N MET A 23 6.44 27.39 -1.17
CA MET A 23 5.24 28.23 -1.07
C MET A 23 4.26 27.97 -2.23
N ASP A 24 4.75 27.64 -3.42
CA ASP A 24 3.92 27.34 -4.58
C ASP A 24 3.07 26.06 -4.39
N TYR A 25 3.53 25.14 -3.53
CA TYR A 25 2.87 23.86 -3.26
C TYR A 25 1.94 23.92 -2.05
N ILE A 26 2.47 24.32 -0.88
CA ILE A 26 1.76 24.20 0.41
C ILE A 26 1.06 25.50 0.81
N LYS A 27 1.46 26.65 0.24
CA LYS A 27 0.89 27.98 0.51
C LYS A 27 0.81 28.30 2.01
N SER A 28 1.92 28.05 2.72
CA SER A 28 2.02 28.24 4.17
C SER A 28 3.41 28.73 4.59
N ASP A 29 3.44 29.72 5.48
CA ASP A 29 4.66 30.28 6.05
C ASP A 29 5.31 29.42 7.15
N TYR A 30 4.64 28.35 7.58
CA TYR A 30 5.14 27.47 8.65
C TYR A 30 6.32 26.58 8.22
N TYR A 31 6.62 26.50 6.92
CA TYR A 31 7.66 25.63 6.38
C TYR A 31 8.90 26.44 5.95
N THR A 32 10.09 25.91 6.22
CA THR A 32 11.40 26.54 5.88
C THR A 32 12.07 25.95 4.64
N GLY A 33 11.52 24.85 4.12
CA GLY A 33 12.02 24.08 2.99
C GLY A 33 11.43 22.66 3.03
N GLY A 34 11.76 21.84 2.05
CA GLY A 34 11.22 20.48 1.97
C GLY A 34 11.91 19.61 0.93
N LEU A 35 11.44 18.37 0.84
CA LEU A 35 11.78 17.43 -0.22
C LEU A 35 10.49 17.17 -1.02
N ILE A 36 10.48 17.53 -2.29
CA ILE A 36 9.39 17.18 -3.21
C ILE A 36 9.67 15.78 -3.76
N ASP A 37 8.66 14.92 -3.72
CA ASP A 37 8.62 13.61 -4.36
C ASP A 37 7.62 13.68 -5.52
N GLU A 38 8.10 13.56 -6.75
CA GLU A 38 7.28 13.70 -7.96
C GLU A 38 6.63 12.36 -8.39
N LEU A 39 7.02 11.24 -7.78
CA LEU A 39 6.43 9.92 -8.02
C LEU A 39 5.33 9.58 -7.02
N GLY A 40 5.38 10.16 -5.82
CA GLY A 40 4.38 9.99 -4.78
C GLY A 40 2.97 10.32 -5.29
N GLY A 41 2.01 9.49 -4.94
CA GLY A 41 0.62 9.66 -5.37
C GLY A 41 -0.37 9.18 -4.32
N GLN A 42 -1.64 9.54 -4.52
CA GLN A 42 -2.74 9.04 -3.72
C GLN A 42 -3.42 7.87 -4.44
N ILE A 43 -3.83 6.87 -3.67
CA ILE A 43 -4.58 5.72 -4.17
C ILE A 43 -5.90 5.68 -3.41
N HIS A 44 -7.00 5.37 -4.09
CA HIS A 44 -8.27 5.05 -3.44
C HIS A 44 -8.22 3.60 -2.91
N PRO A 45 -8.04 3.37 -1.59
CA PRO A 45 -7.67 2.04 -1.10
C PRO A 45 -8.78 1.01 -1.29
N LEU A 46 -10.04 1.42 -1.06
CA LEU A 46 -11.19 0.55 -1.30
C LEU A 46 -11.38 0.17 -2.76
N ALA A 47 -11.16 1.10 -3.71
CA ALA A 47 -11.26 0.80 -5.14
C ALA A 47 -10.18 -0.19 -5.57
N LEU A 48 -8.94 0.00 -5.10
CA LEU A 48 -7.84 -0.93 -5.34
C LEU A 48 -8.16 -2.33 -4.78
N ASN A 49 -8.59 -2.41 -3.51
CA ASN A 49 -8.92 -3.69 -2.88
C ASN A 49 -10.03 -4.43 -3.63
N ARG A 50 -11.12 -3.75 -3.98
CA ARG A 50 -12.21 -4.34 -4.76
C ARG A 50 -11.77 -4.80 -6.15
N GLY A 51 -10.90 -4.03 -6.82
CA GLY A 51 -10.33 -4.41 -8.12
C GLY A 51 -9.50 -5.70 -8.03
N LEU A 52 -8.68 -5.84 -6.98
CA LEU A 52 -7.87 -7.04 -6.75
C LEU A 52 -8.76 -8.26 -6.47
N ILE A 53 -9.75 -8.14 -5.58
CA ILE A 53 -10.70 -9.23 -5.30
C ILE A 53 -11.50 -9.61 -6.54
N TYR A 54 -11.97 -8.64 -7.31
CA TYR A 54 -12.68 -8.89 -8.57
C TYR A 54 -11.81 -9.70 -9.54
N GLY A 55 -10.56 -9.28 -9.76
CA GLY A 55 -9.62 -10.00 -10.62
C GLY A 55 -9.31 -11.41 -10.12
N PHE A 56 -9.15 -11.59 -8.81
CA PHE A 56 -8.95 -12.90 -8.19
C PHE A 56 -10.13 -13.85 -8.45
N CYS A 57 -11.36 -13.38 -8.25
CA CYS A 57 -12.56 -14.17 -8.50
C CYS A 57 -12.72 -14.52 -9.99
N GLN A 58 -12.38 -13.59 -10.90
CA GLN A 58 -12.38 -13.86 -12.35
C GLN A 58 -11.38 -14.95 -12.77
N ASN A 59 -10.33 -15.19 -11.96
CA ASN A 59 -9.34 -16.23 -12.20
C ASN A 59 -9.64 -17.52 -11.41
N GLY A 60 -10.89 -17.72 -10.97
CA GLY A 60 -11.35 -18.94 -10.30
C GLY A 60 -11.13 -18.97 -8.79
N GLY A 61 -10.67 -17.87 -8.19
CA GLY A 61 -10.63 -17.71 -6.74
C GLY A 61 -12.03 -17.54 -6.13
N THR A 62 -12.17 -17.90 -4.86
CA THR A 62 -13.40 -17.64 -4.09
C THR A 62 -13.04 -16.87 -2.83
N VAL A 63 -13.81 -15.83 -2.54
CA VAL A 63 -13.67 -15.05 -1.31
C VAL A 63 -14.84 -15.36 -0.39
N TYR A 64 -14.53 -15.75 0.84
CA TYR A 64 -15.50 -15.99 1.89
C TYR A 64 -15.44 -14.81 2.87
N GLU A 65 -16.56 -14.10 3.02
CA GLU A 65 -16.71 -13.01 3.98
C GLU A 65 -17.36 -13.52 5.26
N GLN A 66 -17.11 -12.85 6.38
CA GLN A 66 -17.66 -13.23 7.70
C GLN A 66 -17.29 -14.65 8.17
N THR A 67 -16.19 -15.19 7.66
CA THR A 67 -15.63 -16.49 8.04
C THR A 67 -14.33 -16.31 8.83
N GLU A 68 -14.44 -15.80 10.06
CA GLU A 68 -13.28 -15.65 10.95
C GLU A 68 -12.59 -17.00 11.14
N VAL A 69 -11.26 -17.03 10.99
CA VAL A 69 -10.44 -18.23 11.20
C VAL A 69 -10.21 -18.42 12.69
N LEU A 70 -10.66 -19.56 13.22
CA LEU A 70 -10.56 -19.94 14.63
C LEU A 70 -9.32 -20.79 14.93
N SER A 71 -8.92 -21.64 13.98
CA SER A 71 -7.72 -22.47 14.10
C SER A 71 -7.18 -22.86 12.72
N ILE A 72 -5.88 -23.14 12.65
CA ILE A 72 -5.18 -23.64 11.46
C ILE A 72 -4.38 -24.86 11.90
N GLU A 73 -4.56 -25.98 11.22
CA GLU A 73 -3.88 -27.25 11.47
C GLU A 73 -3.15 -27.70 10.21
N GLU A 74 -1.84 -27.92 10.31
CA GLU A 74 -1.03 -28.52 9.25
C GLU A 74 -0.92 -30.02 9.47
N LYS A 75 -1.29 -30.80 8.46
CA LYS A 75 -1.22 -32.26 8.43
C LYS A 75 -0.35 -32.70 7.26
N ALA A 76 0.00 -33.99 7.24
CA ALA A 76 0.80 -34.57 6.18
C ALA A 76 0.17 -34.39 4.77
N ASP A 77 -1.15 -34.23 4.68
CA ASP A 77 -1.92 -34.09 3.44
C ASP A 77 -2.39 -32.66 3.14
N GLY A 78 -2.14 -31.68 4.02
CA GLY A 78 -2.43 -30.28 3.72
C GLY A 78 -2.72 -29.40 4.94
N ILE A 79 -3.27 -28.22 4.64
CA ILE A 79 -3.66 -27.21 5.64
C ILE A 79 -5.17 -27.21 5.80
N TYR A 80 -5.61 -27.38 7.04
CA TYR A 80 -7.02 -27.37 7.43
C TYR A 80 -7.29 -26.11 8.24
N VAL A 81 -8.33 -25.38 7.86
CA VAL A 81 -8.72 -24.12 8.49
C VAL A 81 -10.11 -24.29 9.08
N GLN A 82 -10.26 -24.06 10.39
CA GLN A 82 -11.56 -24.01 11.04
C GLN A 82 -12.04 -22.56 11.09
N THR A 83 -13.28 -22.32 10.68
CA THR A 83 -13.91 -21.00 10.68
C THR A 83 -15.13 -20.94 11.60
N ALA A 84 -15.52 -19.74 12.02
CA ALA A 84 -16.69 -19.53 12.87
C ALA A 84 -18.03 -19.84 12.16
N ASN A 85 -18.08 -19.60 10.84
CA ASN A 85 -19.22 -19.89 9.98
C ASN A 85 -18.73 -20.71 8.79
N ALA A 86 -19.53 -21.67 8.34
CA ALA A 86 -19.27 -22.52 7.18
C ALA A 86 -20.41 -22.37 6.16
#